data_AF-A0A7C7I8T1-F1
#
_entry.id   AF-A0A7C7I8T1-F1
#
_cell.length_a   1.000
_cell.length_b   1.000
_cell.length_c   1.000
_cell.angle_alpha   90.00
_cell.angle_beta   90.00
_cell.angle_gamma   90.00
#
_symmetry.space_group_name_H-M   'P 1'
#
loop_
_entity.id
_entity.type
_entity.pdbx_description
1 polymer ?
#
loop_
_entity_poly.entity_id
_entity_poly.type
_entity_poly.pdbx_seq_one_letter_code
_entity_poly.pdbx_strand_id
1 'polypeptide(L)'
;MVFLSWFFNAIYVVIFAKVALSFIMPIAGQRPHPTLVNINLLVNQITEPVFAPIRRYTVFSGIDFSPFVVILVVALIRSKLGV
;
A
#
# COMPACT_ATOMS: atom_id res chain seq x y z
N MET A 1 -6.75 22.94 -4.60
CA MET A 1 -6.40 22.44 -3.25
C MET A 1 -7.22 21.20 -2.91
N VAL A 2 -8.55 21.29 -2.82
CA VAL A 2 -9.42 20.17 -2.42
C VAL A 2 -9.21 18.89 -3.24
N PHE A 3 -9.30 18.94 -4.57
CA PHE A 3 -9.11 17.76 -5.43
C PHE A 3 -7.76 17.06 -5.22
N LEU A 4 -6.69 17.84 -5.05
CA LEU A 4 -5.36 17.31 -4.82
C LEU A 4 -5.26 16.63 -3.44
N SER A 5 -5.88 17.19 -2.41
CA SER A 5 -5.99 16.54 -1.10
C SER A 5 -6.78 15.24 -1.17
N TRP A 6 -7.88 15.17 -1.93
CA TRP A 6 -8.62 13.91 -2.16
C TRP A 6 -7.74 12.85 -2.84
N PHE A 7 -6.94 13.25 -3.83
CA PHE A 7 -6.00 12.36 -4.50
C PHE A 7 -4.96 11.77 -3.53
N PHE A 8 -4.32 12.61 -2.70
CA PHE A 8 -3.39 12.14 -1.68
C PHE A 8 -4.06 11.23 -0.64
N ASN A 9 -5.26 11.58 -0.19
CA ASN A 9 -6.03 10.74 0.73
C ASN A 9 -6.33 9.36 0.13
N ALA A 10 -6.69 9.29 -1.17
CA ALA A 10 -6.90 8.02 -1.86
C ALA A 10 -5.63 7.16 -1.89
N ILE A 11 -4.46 7.77 -2.13
CA ILE A 11 -3.18 7.06 -2.06
C ILE A 11 -2.96 6.47 -0.66
N TYR A 12 -3.15 7.26 0.41
CA TYR A 12 -2.99 6.76 1.78
C TYR A 12 -3.94 5.62 2.10
N VAL A 13 -5.20 5.69 1.65
CA VAL A 13 -6.19 4.62 1.84
C VAL A 13 -5.73 3.32 1.17
N VAL A 14 -5.22 3.39 -0.06
CA VAL A 14 -4.72 2.19 -0.77
C VAL A 14 -3.49 1.60 -0.08
N ILE A 15 -2.55 2.44 0.37
CA ILE A 15 -1.37 1.95 1.10
C ILE A 15 -1.78 1.32 2.42
N PHE A 16 -2.71 1.94 3.15
CA PHE A 16 -3.24 1.39 4.40
C PHE A 16 -3.94 0.05 4.17
N ALA A 17 -4.76 -0.06 3.12
CA ALA A 17 -5.39 -1.32 2.73
C ALA A 17 -4.33 -2.40 2.43
N LYS A 18 -3.25 -2.07 1.74
CA LYS A 18 -2.14 -3.00 1.46
C LYS A 18 -1.45 -3.49 2.73
N VAL A 19 -1.23 -2.60 3.71
CA VAL A 19 -0.67 -2.97 5.02
C VAL A 19 -1.65 -3.84 5.80
N ALA A 20 -2.94 -3.48 5.86
CA ALA A 20 -3.93 -4.31 6.55
C ALA A 20 -4.02 -5.71 5.93
N LEU A 21 -4.06 -5.80 4.59
CA LEU A 21 -4.13 -7.08 3.87
C LEU A 21 -2.88 -7.94 4.07
N SER A 22 -1.69 -7.35 4.26
CA SER A 22 -0.48 -8.13 4.56
C SER A 22 -0.56 -8.84 5.92
N PHE A 23 -1.32 -8.31 6.88
CA PHE A 23 -1.60 -8.99 8.14
C PHE A 23 -2.80 -9.95 8.04
N ILE A 24 -3.85 -9.59 7.29
CA ILE A 24 -5.07 -10.40 7.18
C ILE A 24 -4.84 -11.67 6.35
N MET A 25 -4.11 -11.58 5.22
CA MET A 25 -3.92 -12.71 4.31
C MET A 25 -3.24 -13.92 4.98
N PRO A 26 -2.17 -13.78 5.78
CA PRO A 26 -1.59 -14.89 6.53
C PRO A 26 -2.56 -15.50 7.56
N ILE A 27 -3.35 -14.67 8.24
CA ILE A 27 -4.32 -15.10 9.26
C ILE A 27 -5.48 -15.90 8.62
N ALA A 28 -5.87 -15.56 7.39
CA ALA A 28 -6.92 -16.26 6.65
C ALA A 28 -6.54 -17.71 6.25
N GLY A 29 -5.28 -18.11 6.44
CA GLY A 29 -4.83 -19.48 6.26
C GLY A 29 -4.76 -19.94 4.80
N GLN A 30 -4.84 -21.26 4.58
CA GLN A 30 -4.62 -21.89 3.28
C GLN A 30 -5.78 -21.73 2.28
N ARG A 31 -6.99 -21.41 2.76
CA ARG A 31 -8.20 -21.30 1.93
C ARG A 31 -8.99 -20.02 2.28
N PRO A 32 -8.43 -18.83 1.99
CA PRO A 32 -9.11 -17.56 2.22
C PRO A 32 -10.38 -17.45 1.35
N HIS A 33 -11.36 -16.69 1.83
CA HIS A 33 -12.60 -16.44 1.09
C HIS A 33 -12.29 -15.76 -0.27
N PRO A 34 -12.96 -16.12 -1.38
CA PRO A 34 -12.67 -15.58 -2.71
C PRO A 34 -12.70 -14.05 -2.77
N THR A 35 -13.63 -13.41 -2.06
CA THR A 35 -13.71 -11.94 -1.97
C THR A 35 -12.45 -11.31 -1.39
N LEU A 36 -11.85 -11.92 -0.35
CA LEU A 36 -10.62 -11.41 0.26
C LEU A 36 -9.45 -11.51 -0.74
N VAL A 37 -9.37 -12.64 -1.47
CA VAL A 37 -8.36 -12.84 -2.52
C VAL A 37 -8.51 -11.78 -3.60
N ASN A 38 -9.73 -11.52 -4.07
CA ASN A 38 -9.98 -10.52 -5.10
C ASN A 38 -9.62 -9.10 -4.63
N ILE A 39 -9.97 -8.72 -3.41
CA ILE A 39 -9.59 -7.43 -2.83
C ILE A 39 -8.06 -7.31 -2.74
N ASN A 40 -7.37 -8.35 -2.27
CA ASN A 40 -5.91 -8.38 -2.21
C ASN A 40 -5.28 -8.25 -3.60
N LEU A 41 -5.80 -8.94 -4.61
CA LEU A 41 -5.33 -8.82 -5.99
C LEU A 41 -5.51 -7.39 -6.52
N LEU A 42 -6.67 -6.76 -6.31
CA LEU A 42 -6.92 -5.38 -6.74
C LEU A 42 -5.95 -4.39 -6.09
N VAL A 43 -5.78 -4.48 -4.77
CA VAL A 43 -4.84 -3.62 -4.04
C VAL A 43 -3.40 -3.86 -4.50
N ASN A 44 -3.02 -5.11 -4.77
CA ASN A 44 -1.71 -5.44 -5.31
C ASN A 44 -1.52 -4.83 -6.70
N GLN A 45 -2.48 -4.97 -7.62
CA GLN A 45 -2.38 -4.40 -8.95
C GLN A 45 -2.17 -2.88 -8.93
N ILE A 46 -2.81 -2.17 -8.00
CA ILE A 46 -2.65 -0.72 -7.84
C ILE A 46 -1.26 -0.36 -7.25
N THR A 47 -0.79 -1.13 -6.27
CA THR A 47 0.43 -0.79 -5.51
C THR A 47 1.71 -1.34 -6.13
N GLU A 48 1.65 -2.44 -6.86
CA GLU A 48 2.81 -3.16 -7.39
C GLU A 48 3.71 -2.33 -8.32
N PRO A 49 3.17 -1.50 -9.23
CA PRO A 49 4.00 -0.64 -10.09
C PRO A 49 4.93 0.29 -9.29
N VAL A 50 4.51 0.69 -8.09
CA VAL A 50 5.27 1.58 -7.20
C VAL A 50 6.14 0.77 -6.25
N PHE A 51 5.63 -0.34 -5.70
CA PHE A 51 6.28 -1.08 -4.64
C PHE A 51 7.34 -2.06 -5.18
N ALA A 52 7.08 -2.73 -6.31
CA ALA A 52 7.99 -3.75 -6.84
C ALA A 52 9.43 -3.26 -7.05
N PRO A 53 9.68 -2.05 -7.60
CA PRO A 53 11.05 -1.56 -7.79
C PRO A 53 11.83 -1.32 -6.49
N ILE A 54 11.14 -0.93 -5.42
CA ILE A 54 11.74 -0.61 -4.11
C ILE A 54 11.76 -1.80 -3.15
N ARG A 55 10.93 -2.83 -3.41
CA ARG A 55 10.77 -4.02 -2.57
C ARG A 55 12.07 -4.77 -2.35
N ARG A 56 12.94 -4.79 -3.37
CA ARG A 56 14.28 -5.40 -3.30
C ARG A 56 15.21 -4.81 -2.25
N TYR A 57 14.93 -3.60 -1.76
CA TYR A 57 15.72 -2.91 -0.74
C TYR A 57 15.02 -2.78 0.61
N THR A 58 13.74 -3.16 0.66
CA THR A 58 12.86 -2.84 1.80
C THR A 58 12.19 -4.08 2.39
N VAL A 59 12.40 -5.26 1.82
CA VAL A 59 11.96 -6.52 2.44
C VAL A 59 13.04 -7.06 3.35
N PHE A 60 12.70 -7.26 4.62
CA PHE A 60 13.58 -7.89 5.61
C PHE A 60 12.82 -9.02 6.31
N SER A 61 13.44 -10.21 6.37
CA SER A 61 12.86 -11.37 7.05
C SER A 61 11.40 -11.69 6.62
N GLY A 62 11.08 -11.47 5.33
CA GLY A 62 9.73 -11.71 4.79
C GLY A 62 8.70 -10.61 5.06
N ILE A 63 9.06 -9.53 5.75
CA ILE A 63 8.21 -8.36 5.99
C ILE A 63 8.52 -7.29 4.94
N ASP A 64 7.48 -6.82 4.25
CA ASP A 64 7.60 -5.77 3.23
C ASP A 64 7.45 -4.37 3.84
N PHE A 65 8.56 -3.63 3.94
CA PHE A 65 8.55 -2.23 4.39
C PHE A 65 8.37 -1.20 3.26
N SER A 66 8.18 -1.63 2.00
CA SER A 66 7.86 -0.73 0.87
C SER A 66 6.73 0.25 1.18
N PRO A 67 5.61 -0.16 1.84
CA PRO A 67 4.52 0.76 2.17
C PRO A 67 4.98 1.97 2.99
N PHE A 68 5.88 1.78 3.95
CA PHE A 68 6.38 2.87 4.80
C PHE A 68 7.24 3.86 4.03
N VAL A 69 8.09 3.36 3.13
CA VAL A 69 8.90 4.21 2.26
C VAL A 69 7.99 5.06 1.37
N VAL A 70 6.95 4.46 0.78
CA VAL A 70 6.01 5.22 -0.06
C VAL A 70 5.20 6.22 0.75
N ILE A 71 4.74 5.87 1.95
CA ILE A 71 4.06 6.84 2.85
C ILE A 71 4.95 8.05 3.10
N LEU A 72 6.25 7.83 3.38
CA LEU A 72 7.18 8.91 3.65
C LEU A 72 7.38 9.81 2.43
N VAL A 73 7.60 9.22 1.24
CA VAL A 73 7.75 9.97 -0.02
C VAL A 73 6.48 10.78 -0.32
N VAL A 74 5.30 10.17 -0.19
CA VAL A 74 4.02 10.84 -0.42
C VAL A 74 3.81 11.98 0.57
N ALA A 75 4.16 11.79 1.86
CA ALA A 75 4.08 12.84 2.88
C ALA A 75 5.00 14.03 2.58
N LEU A 76 6.23 13.77 2.12
CA LEU A 76 7.15 14.82 1.71
C LEU A 76 6.63 15.62 0.51
N ILE A 77 6.12 14.92 -0.52
CA ILE A 77 5.53 15.56 -1.70
C ILE A 77 4.33 16.43 -1.28
N ARG A 78 3.43 15.87 -0.47
CA ARG A 78 2.26 16.56 0.05
C ARG A 78 2.64 17.84 0.83
N SER A 79 3.64 17.73 1.72
CA SER A 79 4.17 18.87 2.48
C SER A 79 4.73 19.96 1.57
N LYS A 80 5.48 19.59 0.52
CA LYS A 80 6.02 20.56 -0.45
C LYS A 80 4.94 21.24 -1.30
N LEU A 81 3.83 20.55 -1.56
CA LEU A 81 2.71 21.07 -2.32
C LEU A 81 1.70 21.86 -1.46
N GLY A 82 1.81 21.81 -0.14
CA GLY A 82 0.96 22.55 0.79
C GLY A 82 -0.52 22.12 0.78
N VAL A 83 -0.79 20.82 0.61
CA VAL A 83 -2.14 20.22 0.48
C VAL A 83 -2.38 19.04 1.40
#